data_AF-A0A0D2EBJ3-F1
#
_entry.id   AF-A0A0D2EBJ3-F1
#
_cell.length_a   1.000
_cell.length_b   1.000
_cell.length_c   1.000
_cell.angle_alpha   90.00
_cell.angle_beta   90.00
_cell.angle_gamma   90.00
#
_symmetry.space_group_name_H-M   'P 1'
#
loop_
_entity.id
_entity.type
_entity.pdbx_description
1 polymer ?
#
loop_
_entity_poly.entity_id
_entity_poly.type
_entity_poly.pdbx_seq_one_letter_code
_entity_poly.pdbx_strand_id
1 'polypeptide(L)'
;MQQTTACPLPEYPNPIFEFFFDTARAVINLFYSGTVSRYSNITYIIPHAGGCLPPLIERFSISGRAIPNIPVDSSVNPDFVKSKLKTNFYFDMAGTPWPYQMPALLAFVDKDHILYGSDYPFTPAEYVERLADVMEKFMPQIFSTEEQQAMAYKVNAERLFRDQAAGVDMTSKSEDSLRK
;
A
#
# COMPACT_ATOMS: atom_id res chain seq x y z
N MET A 1 -25.40 20.14 8.15
CA MET A 1 -24.22 20.22 9.04
C MET A 1 -23.05 20.72 8.22
N GLN A 2 -22.39 21.79 8.66
CA GLN A 2 -21.16 22.25 8.02
C GLN A 2 -20.11 21.15 8.23
N GLN A 3 -19.55 20.62 7.15
CA GLN A 3 -18.47 19.65 7.26
C GLN A 3 -17.24 20.38 7.80
N THR A 4 -16.83 20.04 9.02
CA THR A 4 -15.53 20.44 9.54
C THR A 4 -14.47 19.55 8.89
N THR A 5 -13.45 20.15 8.30
CA THR A 5 -12.33 19.41 7.73
C THR A 5 -11.62 18.64 8.84
N ALA A 6 -11.36 17.35 8.62
CA ALA A 6 -10.50 16.59 9.51
C ALA A 6 -9.08 17.16 9.41
N CYS A 7 -8.56 17.69 10.51
CA CYS A 7 -7.21 18.22 10.61
C CYS A 7 -6.36 17.34 11.54
N PRO A 8 -5.07 17.15 11.25
CA PRO A 8 -4.14 16.53 12.19
C PRO A 8 -4.16 17.22 13.56
N LEU A 9 -3.92 16.45 14.62
CA LEU A 9 -3.78 16.97 15.99
C LEU A 9 -2.44 17.71 16.13
N PRO A 10 -2.43 19.06 16.20
CA PRO A 10 -1.20 19.84 16.12
C PRO A 10 -0.28 19.68 17.34
N GLU A 11 -0.78 19.11 18.44
CA GLU A 11 -0.02 18.90 19.67
C GLU A 11 0.96 17.72 19.57
N TYR A 12 0.79 16.83 18.58
CA TYR A 12 1.58 15.60 18.44
C TYR A 12 2.39 15.60 17.14
N PRO A 13 3.63 15.09 17.14
CA PRO A 13 4.38 14.88 15.90
C PRO A 13 3.61 13.98 14.92
N ASN A 14 3.47 14.44 13.68
CA ASN A 14 2.75 13.72 12.63
C ASN A 14 3.15 12.24 12.44
N PRO A 15 4.44 11.84 12.56
CA PRO A 15 4.84 10.46 12.35
C PRO A 15 4.23 9.44 13.33
N ILE A 16 3.72 9.86 14.49
CA ILE A 16 3.20 8.93 15.51
C ILE A 16 1.91 8.25 15.02
N PHE A 17 1.03 8.98 14.32
CA PHE A 17 -0.21 8.41 13.80
C PHE A 17 -0.81 9.18 12.62
N GLU A 18 -0.51 10.47 12.45
CA GLU A 18 -1.14 11.27 11.40
C GLU A 18 -0.76 10.84 9.99
N PHE A 19 0.49 10.40 9.77
CA PHE A 19 0.91 9.82 8.50
C PHE A 19 0.10 8.57 8.12
N PHE A 20 -0.36 7.79 9.11
CA PHE A 20 -1.13 6.57 8.87
C PHE A 20 -2.55 6.90 8.42
N PHE A 21 -3.16 7.93 9.02
CA PHE A 21 -4.45 8.45 8.58
C PHE A 21 -4.34 9.13 7.22
N ASP A 22 -3.27 9.88 6.97
CA ASP A 22 -3.04 10.57 5.70
C ASP A 22 -2.85 9.60 4.55
N THR A 23 -2.04 8.56 4.75
CA THR A 23 -1.86 7.46 3.79
C THR A 23 -3.19 6.79 3.46
N ALA A 24 -4.00 6.46 4.47
CA ALA A 24 -5.31 5.85 4.25
C ALA A 24 -6.24 6.78 3.45
N ARG A 25 -6.29 8.07 3.79
CA ARG A 25 -7.07 9.08 3.07
C ARG A 25 -6.61 9.22 1.62
N ALA A 26 -5.29 9.25 1.38
CA ALA A 26 -4.71 9.35 0.05
C ALA A 26 -5.09 8.14 -0.83
N VAL A 27 -4.93 6.92 -0.33
CA VAL A 27 -5.29 5.69 -1.08
C VAL A 27 -6.78 5.64 -1.38
N ILE A 28 -7.64 5.92 -0.39
CA ILE A 28 -9.09 5.96 -0.60
C ILE A 28 -9.46 7.00 -1.66
N ASN A 29 -8.83 8.17 -1.62
CA ASN A 29 -9.05 9.22 -2.60
C ASN A 29 -8.61 8.81 -4.02
N LEU A 30 -7.55 8.01 -4.19
CA LEU A 30 -7.18 7.46 -5.50
C LEU A 30 -8.29 6.60 -6.10
N PHE A 31 -8.96 5.79 -5.27
CA PHE A 31 -10.11 5.00 -5.70
C PHE A 31 -11.33 5.88 -5.98
N TYR A 32 -11.73 6.74 -5.02
CA TYR A 32 -12.94 7.55 -5.13
C TYR A 32 -12.88 8.58 -6.26
N SER A 33 -11.71 9.15 -6.53
CA SER A 33 -11.51 10.06 -7.66
C SER A 33 -11.48 9.37 -9.03
N GLY A 34 -11.46 8.03 -9.08
CA GLY A 34 -11.33 7.27 -10.32
C GLY A 34 -9.92 7.26 -10.90
N THR A 35 -8.92 7.68 -10.12
CA THR A 35 -7.53 7.69 -10.58
C THR A 35 -7.05 6.26 -10.86
N VAL A 36 -7.40 5.31 -9.99
CA VAL A 36 -7.06 3.89 -10.17
C VAL A 36 -7.74 3.26 -11.40
N SER A 37 -8.98 3.68 -11.71
CA SER A 37 -9.71 3.15 -12.88
C SER A 37 -9.19 3.74 -14.19
N ARG A 38 -8.90 5.04 -14.23
CA ARG A 38 -8.37 5.72 -15.41
C ARG A 38 -6.93 5.34 -15.74
N TYR A 39 -6.09 5.13 -14.73
CA TYR A 39 -4.66 4.85 -14.90
C TYR A 39 -4.31 3.45 -14.38
N SER A 40 -4.82 2.43 -15.07
CA SER A 40 -4.73 1.03 -14.65
C SER A 40 -3.32 0.45 -14.63
N ASN A 41 -2.34 1.13 -15.24
CA ASN A 41 -0.96 0.66 -15.37
C ASN A 41 -0.02 1.29 -14.33
N ILE A 42 -0.51 2.16 -13.45
CA ILE A 42 0.28 2.70 -12.35
C ILE A 42 0.44 1.63 -11.27
N THR A 43 1.68 1.45 -10.81
CA THR A 43 1.99 0.69 -9.61
C THR A 43 2.22 1.65 -8.45
N TYR A 44 1.55 1.40 -7.33
CA TYR A 44 1.64 2.19 -6.11
C TYR A 44 2.38 1.39 -5.04
N ILE A 45 3.34 2.02 -4.35
CA ILE A 45 3.98 1.46 -3.16
C ILE A 45 3.49 2.28 -1.97
N ILE A 46 2.80 1.61 -1.04
CA ILE A 46 2.17 2.24 0.12
C ILE A 46 3.01 1.94 1.36
N PRO A 47 3.43 2.96 2.11
CA PRO A 47 4.31 2.75 3.25
C PRO A 47 3.57 2.20 4.48
N HIS A 48 4.34 1.67 5.43
CA HIS A 48 3.90 1.32 6.79
C HIS A 48 2.71 0.36 6.81
N ALA A 49 2.74 -0.66 5.95
CA ALA A 49 1.67 -1.64 5.74
C ALA A 49 0.28 -1.00 5.51
N GLY A 50 0.25 0.15 4.84
CA GLY A 50 -0.99 0.87 4.52
C GLY A 50 -1.49 1.79 5.64
N GLY A 51 -0.75 1.94 6.74
CA GLY A 51 -1.16 2.73 7.88
C GLY A 51 -2.55 2.34 8.42
N CYS A 52 -3.49 3.29 8.45
CA CYS A 52 -4.87 3.02 8.90
C CYS A 52 -5.78 2.43 7.80
N LEU A 53 -5.26 2.11 6.61
CA LEU A 53 -6.04 1.58 5.49
C LEU A 53 -6.67 0.21 5.76
N PRO A 54 -5.97 -0.82 6.31
CA PRO A 54 -6.50 -2.18 6.39
C PRO A 54 -7.91 -2.30 7.00
N PRO A 55 -8.22 -1.70 8.17
CA PRO A 55 -9.58 -1.78 8.73
C PRO A 55 -10.64 -1.01 7.93
N LEU A 56 -10.23 -0.16 6.97
CA LEU A 56 -11.12 0.67 6.16
C LEU A 56 -11.46 0.07 4.80
N ILE A 57 -10.72 -0.94 4.30
CA ILE A 57 -10.84 -1.46 2.93
C ILE A 57 -12.27 -1.87 2.58
N GLU A 58 -12.88 -2.75 3.37
CA GLU A 58 -14.29 -3.15 3.20
C GLU A 58 -15.22 -1.94 3.34
N ARG A 59 -15.00 -1.11 4.37
CA ARG A 59 -15.87 0.03 4.67
C ARG A 59 -15.96 0.99 3.50
N PHE A 60 -14.84 1.43 2.94
CA PHE A 60 -14.86 2.43 1.87
C PHE A 60 -15.33 1.83 0.54
N SER A 61 -15.03 0.56 0.27
CA SER A 61 -15.44 -0.13 -0.97
C SER A 61 -16.96 -0.39 -1.03
N ILE A 62 -17.61 -0.61 0.13
CA ILE A 62 -19.07 -0.77 0.24
C ILE A 62 -19.76 0.60 0.40
N SER A 63 -19.32 1.39 1.39
CA SER A 63 -20.06 2.59 1.83
C SER A 63 -20.01 3.73 0.82
N GLY A 64 -18.98 3.78 -0.02
CA GLY A 64 -18.81 4.85 -1.01
C GLY A 64 -20.01 5.00 -1.94
N ARG A 65 -20.69 3.91 -2.28
CA ARG A 65 -21.90 3.94 -3.14
C ARG A 65 -23.22 3.83 -2.37
N ALA A 66 -23.16 3.56 -1.06
CA ALA A 66 -24.36 3.44 -0.23
C ALA A 66 -24.96 4.81 0.13
N ILE A 67 -24.18 5.89 0.02
CA ILE A 67 -24.62 7.25 0.34
C ILE A 67 -24.87 8.02 -0.97
N PRO A 68 -26.11 8.50 -1.22
CA PRO A 68 -26.43 9.26 -2.41
C PRO A 68 -25.59 10.55 -2.54
N ASN A 69 -25.27 10.93 -3.78
CA ASN A 69 -24.62 12.20 -4.13
C ASN A 69 -23.20 12.43 -3.56
N ILE A 70 -22.49 11.37 -3.15
CA ILE A 70 -21.05 11.47 -2.87
C ILE A 70 -20.26 11.30 -4.18
N PRO A 71 -19.21 12.12 -4.43
CA PRO A 71 -18.33 11.96 -5.59
C PRO A 71 -17.45 10.71 -5.43
N VAL A 72 -17.99 9.54 -5.78
CA VAL A 72 -17.28 8.26 -5.84
C VAL A 72 -17.33 7.72 -7.26
N ASP A 73 -16.16 7.35 -7.80
CA ASP A 73 -16.04 6.73 -9.11
C ASP A 73 -16.89 5.46 -9.22
N SER A 74 -17.54 5.29 -10.38
CA SER A 74 -18.52 4.23 -10.58
C SER A 74 -17.90 2.83 -10.52
N SER A 75 -16.59 2.69 -10.74
CA SER A 75 -15.89 1.41 -10.66
C SER A 75 -15.76 0.91 -9.22
N VAL A 76 -15.84 1.78 -8.21
CA VAL A 76 -15.55 1.42 -6.81
C VAL A 76 -16.60 0.46 -6.26
N ASN A 77 -16.17 -0.77 -6.01
CA ASN A 77 -16.91 -1.84 -5.34
C ASN A 77 -15.90 -2.81 -4.69
N PRO A 78 -16.33 -3.72 -3.79
CA PRO A 78 -15.43 -4.63 -3.10
C PRO A 78 -14.52 -5.44 -4.03
N ASP A 79 -15.04 -5.97 -5.14
CA ASP A 79 -14.27 -6.80 -6.06
C ASP A 79 -13.23 -5.98 -6.83
N PHE A 80 -13.61 -4.79 -7.32
CA PHE A 80 -12.68 -3.88 -7.99
C PHE A 80 -11.55 -3.44 -7.05
N VAL A 81 -11.89 -3.05 -5.81
CA VAL A 81 -10.89 -2.61 -4.83
C VAL A 81 -9.94 -3.76 -4.50
N LYS A 82 -10.46 -4.96 -4.17
CA LYS A 82 -9.63 -6.15 -3.87
C LYS A 82 -8.74 -6.53 -5.06
N SER A 83 -9.31 -6.55 -6.27
CA SER A 83 -8.54 -6.82 -7.48
C SER A 83 -7.38 -5.84 -7.65
N LYS A 84 -7.64 -4.53 -7.50
CA LYS A 84 -6.59 -3.51 -7.64
C LYS A 84 -5.55 -3.60 -6.54
N LEU A 85 -5.94 -3.84 -5.29
CA LEU A 85 -5.00 -4.06 -4.19
C LEU A 85 -4.05 -5.24 -4.46
N LYS A 86 -4.52 -6.27 -5.16
CA LYS A 86 -3.73 -7.45 -5.56
C LYS A 86 -2.93 -7.30 -6.85
N THR A 87 -3.13 -6.25 -7.65
CA THR A 87 -2.45 -6.12 -8.95
C THR A 87 -1.64 -4.84 -9.09
N ASN A 88 -2.06 -3.75 -8.44
CA ASN A 88 -1.50 -2.42 -8.61
C ASN A 88 -0.81 -1.88 -7.35
N PHE A 89 -1.10 -2.43 -6.18
CA PHE A 89 -0.60 -1.89 -4.91
C PHE A 89 0.39 -2.86 -4.27
N TYR A 90 1.53 -2.33 -3.86
CA TYR A 90 2.50 -2.99 -3.00
C TYR A 90 2.54 -2.27 -1.66
N PHE A 91 2.94 -2.98 -0.62
CA PHE A 91 2.99 -2.45 0.74
C PHE A 91 4.33 -2.77 1.36
N ASP A 92 5.03 -1.76 1.86
CA ASP A 92 6.21 -2.02 2.68
C ASP A 92 5.82 -2.39 4.12
N MET A 93 6.77 -2.99 4.84
CA MET A 93 6.61 -3.41 6.23
C MET A 93 7.34 -2.49 7.22
N ALA A 94 7.64 -1.25 6.83
CA ALA A 94 8.39 -0.34 7.69
C ALA A 94 7.60 0.03 8.96
N GLY A 95 8.33 0.27 10.06
CA GLY A 95 7.72 0.62 11.35
C GLY A 95 7.22 -0.59 12.13
N THR A 96 6.01 -0.50 12.68
CA THR A 96 5.47 -1.46 13.67
C THR A 96 4.26 -2.29 13.18
N PRO A 97 4.23 -2.86 11.97
CA PRO A 97 3.06 -3.59 11.51
C PRO A 97 2.89 -5.00 12.12
N TRP A 98 3.86 -5.44 12.94
CA TRP A 98 3.91 -6.78 13.53
C TRP A 98 3.44 -6.80 15.00
N PRO A 99 2.76 -7.87 15.45
CA PRO A 99 2.20 -8.98 14.67
C PRO A 99 0.81 -8.70 14.11
N TYR A 100 0.21 -7.54 14.39
CA TYR A 100 -1.24 -7.35 14.27
C TYR A 100 -1.73 -6.75 12.96
N GLN A 101 -0.98 -5.81 12.36
CA GLN A 101 -1.41 -5.12 11.15
C GLN A 101 -1.17 -5.99 9.89
N MET A 102 -0.08 -6.76 9.87
CA MET A 102 0.24 -7.65 8.74
C MET A 102 -0.89 -8.66 8.43
N PRO A 103 -1.46 -9.41 9.39
CA PRO A 103 -2.60 -10.29 9.13
C PRO A 103 -3.84 -9.54 8.62
N ALA A 104 -4.10 -8.33 9.13
CA ALA A 104 -5.23 -7.52 8.70
C ALA A 104 -5.07 -7.06 7.24
N LEU A 105 -3.85 -6.69 6.83
CA LEU A 105 -3.53 -6.33 5.45
C LEU A 105 -3.62 -7.55 4.52
N LEU A 106 -3.04 -8.69 4.92
CA LEU A 106 -3.02 -9.94 4.14
C LEU A 106 -4.40 -10.60 3.97
N ALA A 107 -5.44 -10.11 4.66
CA ALA A 107 -6.82 -10.46 4.34
C ALA A 107 -7.29 -9.91 2.97
N PHE A 108 -6.57 -8.93 2.42
CA PHE A 108 -6.94 -8.22 1.18
C PHE A 108 -5.90 -8.29 0.07
N VAL A 109 -4.62 -8.49 0.43
CA VAL A 109 -3.49 -8.51 -0.51
C VAL A 109 -2.76 -9.84 -0.44
N ASP A 110 -2.08 -10.19 -1.51
CA ASP A 110 -1.30 -11.41 -1.59
C ASP A 110 0.15 -11.17 -1.12
N LYS A 111 0.81 -12.24 -0.62
CA LYS A 111 2.16 -12.16 -0.04
C LYS A 111 3.23 -11.68 -1.02
N ASP A 112 2.98 -11.79 -2.31
CA ASP A 112 3.84 -11.35 -3.39
C ASP A 112 3.76 -9.82 -3.65
N HIS A 113 2.86 -9.13 -2.96
CA HIS A 113 2.71 -7.67 -2.95
C HIS A 113 3.30 -6.98 -1.69
N ILE A 114 4.03 -7.74 -0.87
CA ILE A 114 4.67 -7.24 0.36
C ILE A 114 6.15 -6.98 0.12
N LEU A 115 6.66 -5.84 0.59
CA LEU A 115 8.04 -5.39 0.43
C LEU A 115 8.69 -5.13 1.79
N TYR A 116 10.00 -5.31 1.89
CA TYR A 116 10.76 -4.80 3.02
C TYR A 116 11.02 -3.30 2.90
N GLY A 117 10.94 -2.59 4.03
CA GLY A 117 11.32 -1.19 4.17
C GLY A 117 11.73 -0.91 5.61
N SER A 118 12.74 -0.05 5.82
CA SER A 118 13.27 0.28 7.16
C SER A 118 12.86 1.66 7.68
N ASP A 119 12.46 2.55 6.77
CA ASP A 119 12.22 3.98 7.05
C ASP A 119 13.47 4.73 7.62
N TYR A 120 14.67 4.21 7.34
CA TYR A 120 15.93 4.92 7.63
C TYR A 120 16.12 6.10 6.65
N PRO A 121 16.60 7.28 7.10
CA PRO A 121 17.12 7.60 8.43
C PRO A 121 16.11 8.26 9.37
N PHE A 122 14.83 8.39 8.99
CA PHE A 122 13.82 8.97 9.88
C PHE A 122 13.58 8.09 11.11
N THR A 123 13.65 6.77 10.91
CA THR A 123 13.88 5.80 11.98
C THR A 123 15.39 5.70 12.24
N PRO A 124 15.88 6.07 13.44
CA PRO A 124 17.30 5.94 13.78
C PRO A 124 17.77 4.49 13.71
N ALA A 125 19.04 4.26 13.40
CA ALA A 125 19.60 2.92 13.17
C ALA A 125 19.32 1.93 14.33
N GLU A 126 19.47 2.37 15.58
CA GLU A 126 19.16 1.55 16.77
C GLU A 126 17.69 1.09 16.80
N TYR A 127 16.77 1.93 16.32
CA TYR A 127 15.36 1.55 16.22
C TYR A 127 15.10 0.62 15.03
N VAL A 128 15.80 0.81 13.91
CA VAL A 128 15.70 -0.11 12.76
C VAL A 128 16.09 -1.53 13.17
N GLU A 129 17.18 -1.70 13.92
CA GLU A 129 17.62 -3.01 14.44
C GLU A 129 16.53 -3.64 15.33
N ARG A 130 15.97 -2.88 16.28
CA ARG A 130 14.88 -3.37 17.15
C ARG A 130 13.62 -3.76 16.37
N LEU A 131 13.25 -3.00 15.34
CA LEU A 131 12.10 -3.32 14.50
C LEU A 131 12.36 -4.57 13.65
N ALA A 132 13.61 -4.76 13.19
CA ALA A 132 14.02 -5.98 12.51
C ALA A 132 13.90 -7.20 13.43
N ASP A 133 14.36 -7.12 14.69
CA ASP A 133 14.20 -8.21 15.67
C ASP A 133 12.74 -8.61 15.88
N VAL A 134 11.83 -7.62 15.97
CA VAL A 134 10.39 -7.87 16.10
C VAL A 134 9.83 -8.52 14.84
N MET A 135 10.21 -8.03 13.66
CA MET A 135 9.82 -8.62 12.38
C MET A 135 10.30 -10.06 12.28
N GLU A 136 11.58 -10.36 12.56
CA GLU A 136 12.14 -11.71 12.50
C GLU A 136 11.43 -12.67 13.45
N LYS A 137 11.07 -12.21 14.65
CA LYS A 137 10.30 -13.01 15.63
C LYS A 137 8.92 -13.44 15.11
N PHE A 138 8.22 -12.57 14.38
CA PHE A 138 6.85 -12.82 13.92
C PHE A 138 6.76 -13.29 12.46
N MET A 139 7.80 -13.09 11.67
CA MET A 139 7.85 -13.46 10.25
C MET A 139 7.43 -14.92 10.01
N PRO A 140 7.96 -15.94 10.73
CA PRO A 140 7.59 -17.34 10.48
C PRO A 140 6.12 -17.67 10.80
N GLN A 141 5.42 -16.84 11.56
CA GLN A 141 4.00 -17.04 11.87
C GLN A 141 3.09 -16.63 10.71
N ILE A 142 3.57 -15.72 9.85
CA ILE A 142 2.82 -15.18 8.72
C ILE A 142 3.37 -15.73 7.40
N PHE A 143 4.69 -15.71 7.22
CA PHE A 143 5.45 -16.23 6.09
C PHE A 143 6.18 -17.49 6.55
N SER A 144 5.48 -18.64 6.49
CA SER A 144 5.87 -19.86 7.20
C SER A 144 6.97 -20.67 6.53
N THR A 145 7.30 -20.38 5.28
CA THR A 145 8.37 -21.05 4.54
C THR A 145 9.51 -20.08 4.25
N GLU A 146 10.74 -20.57 4.14
CA GLU A 146 11.90 -19.75 3.75
C GLU A 146 11.68 -19.03 2.41
N GLU A 147 10.98 -19.66 1.47
CA GLU A 147 10.58 -19.03 0.20
C GLU A 147 9.67 -17.83 0.42
N GLN A 148 8.64 -17.96 1.26
CA GLN A 148 7.74 -16.85 1.60
C GLN A 148 8.48 -15.72 2.34
N GLN A 149 9.45 -16.05 3.19
CA GLN A 149 10.28 -15.05 3.87
C GLN A 149 11.18 -14.32 2.88
N ALA A 150 11.82 -15.05 1.95
CA ALA A 150 12.62 -14.47 0.89
C ALA A 150 11.79 -13.56 -0.03
N MET A 151 10.52 -13.91 -0.30
CA MET A 151 9.56 -13.03 -0.99
C MET A 151 9.43 -11.69 -0.28
N ALA A 152 9.08 -11.71 1.02
CA ALA A 152 8.87 -10.50 1.80
C ALA A 152 10.13 -9.65 1.94
N TYR A 153 11.29 -10.28 2.13
CA TYR A 153 12.55 -9.57 2.35
C TYR A 153 13.17 -8.99 1.07
N LYS A 154 13.00 -9.65 -0.07
CA LYS A 154 13.82 -9.35 -1.25
C LYS A 154 13.17 -9.66 -2.58
N VAL A 155 12.69 -10.90 -2.77
CA VAL A 155 12.32 -11.40 -4.11
C VAL A 155 11.16 -10.61 -4.71
N ASN A 156 10.20 -10.15 -3.90
CA ASN A 156 9.11 -9.31 -4.41
C ASN A 156 9.61 -7.97 -4.95
N ALA A 157 10.55 -7.32 -4.25
CA ALA A 157 11.14 -6.07 -4.69
C ALA A 157 11.95 -6.26 -5.97
N GLU A 158 12.78 -7.31 -6.03
CA GLU A 158 13.57 -7.63 -7.24
C GLU A 158 12.68 -7.90 -8.45
N ARG A 159 11.56 -8.62 -8.27
CA ARG A 159 10.58 -8.85 -9.34
C ARG A 159 9.94 -7.54 -9.78
N LEU A 160 9.40 -6.76 -8.84
CA LEU A 160 8.74 -5.49 -9.14
C LEU A 160 9.64 -4.56 -9.95
N PHE A 161 10.86 -4.28 -9.47
CA PHE A 161 11.74 -3.33 -10.15
C PHE A 161 12.30 -3.85 -11.47
N ARG A 162 12.45 -5.17 -11.62
CA ARG A 162 12.78 -5.79 -12.92
C ARG A 162 11.66 -5.60 -13.93
N ASP A 163 10.42 -5.86 -13.52
CA ASP A 163 9.25 -5.76 -14.41
C ASP A 163 9.03 -4.30 -14.85
N GLN A 164 9.22 -3.34 -13.93
CA GLN A 164 9.15 -1.91 -14.27
C GLN A 164 10.26 -1.49 -15.25
N ALA A 165 11.49 -1.99 -15.07
CA ALA A 165 12.59 -1.70 -16.00
C ALA A 165 12.30 -2.25 -17.41
N ALA A 166 11.78 -3.49 -17.51
CA ALA A 166 11.42 -4.09 -18.79
C ALA A 166 10.25 -3.37 -19.49
N GLY A 167 9.29 -2.83 -18.72
CA GLY A 167 8.17 -2.06 -19.26
C GLY A 167 8.60 -0.76 -19.96
N VAL A 168 9.63 -0.09 -19.45
CA VAL A 168 10.21 1.14 -20.03
C VAL A 168 10.94 0.86 -21.36
N ASP A 169 11.62 -0.27 -21.46
CA ASP A 169 12.34 -0.67 -22.69
C ASP A 169 11.40 -1.03 -23.85
N MET A 170 10.17 -1.46 -23.56
CA MET A 170 9.16 -1.81 -24.57
C MET A 170 8.43 -0.58 -25.12
N THR A 171 8.11 0.40 -24.27
CA THR A 171 7.45 1.64 -24.70
C THR A 171 8.38 2.52 -25.53
N SER A 172 9.66 2.67 -25.14
CA SER A 172 10.66 3.42 -25.92
C SER A 172 10.85 2.88 -27.35
N LYS A 173 10.86 1.55 -27.52
CA LYS A 173 10.94 0.92 -28.85
C LYS A 173 9.68 1.13 -29.70
N SER A 174 8.49 1.22 -29.08
CA SER A 174 7.24 1.48 -29.80
C SER A 174 7.14 2.92 -30.31
N GLU A 175 7.60 3.91 -29.54
CA GLU A 175 7.58 5.33 -29.92
C GLU A 175 8.55 5.65 -31.06
N ASP A 176 9.72 5.01 -31.11
CA ASP A 176 10.67 5.16 -32.23
C ASP A 176 10.16 4.53 -33.55
N SER A 177 9.25 3.54 -33.47
CA SER A 177 8.65 2.94 -34.67
C SER A 177 7.56 3.82 -35.30
N LEU A 178 6.98 4.74 -34.53
CA LEU A 178 5.90 5.64 -34.96
C LEU A 178 6.43 6.98 -35.52
N ARG A 179 7.75 7.21 -35.49
CA ARG A 179 8.42 8.43 -35.99
C ARG A 179 9.10 8.26 -37.35
N LYS A 180 8.74 7.23 -38.12
CA LYS A 180 9.16 7.03 -39.52
C LYS A 180 7.95 7.08 -40.44
#